data_AF-X1M710-F1
#
_entry.id   AF-X1M710-F1
#
_cell.length_a   1.000
_cell.length_b   1.000
_cell.length_c   1.000
_cell.angle_alpha   90.00
_cell.angle_beta   90.00
_cell.angle_gamma   90.00
#
_symmetry.space_group_name_H-M   'P 1'
#
loop_
_entity.id
_entity.type
_entity.pdbx_description
1 polymer ?
#
loop_
_entity_poly.entity_id
_entity_poly.type
_entity_poly.pdbx_seq_one_letter_code
_entity_poly.pdbx_strand_id
1 'polypeptide(L)'
;MKETPNYIRNLLLPNAKSPTGRRVWSIDLETVWLPFFTATNTMGDTAIPADALGCPIRLAYDKDGSVKFSKTGRPVSRVAKPISASVTLIRQNFVANLQQYAEQVATDRQKDYAKQVEMATIAGKPIIAHDRVELDKAVQLQLEEALRVAEQEVTPETPEPERE
;
A
#
# COMPACT_ATOMS: atom_id res chain seq x y z
N MET A 1 13.66 -27.37 21.14
CA MET A 1 13.62 -26.20 20.24
C MET A 1 12.17 -26.01 19.80
N LYS A 2 11.59 -24.82 19.95
CA LYS A 2 10.24 -24.59 19.40
C LYS A 2 10.40 -24.40 17.89
N GLU A 3 9.87 -25.33 17.11
CA GLU A 3 9.86 -25.22 15.66
C GLU A 3 9.06 -23.99 15.21
N THR A 4 9.41 -23.41 14.06
CA THR A 4 8.63 -22.32 13.45
C THR A 4 7.17 -22.74 13.34
N PRO A 5 6.21 -21.92 13.80
CA PRO A 5 4.79 -22.25 13.68
C PRO A 5 4.41 -22.53 12.22
N ASN A 6 3.55 -23.54 11.99
CA ASN A 6 3.17 -23.94 10.63
C ASN A 6 2.55 -22.79 9.82
N TYR A 7 1.79 -21.89 10.47
CA TYR A 7 1.22 -20.73 9.79
C TYR A 7 2.31 -19.80 9.23
N ILE A 8 3.42 -19.58 9.94
CA ILE A 8 4.55 -18.79 9.45
C ILE A 8 5.22 -19.49 8.27
N ARG A 9 5.44 -20.81 8.35
CA ARG A 9 6.04 -21.58 7.24
C ARG A 9 5.21 -21.42 5.97
N ASN A 10 3.90 -21.56 6.09
CA ASN A 10 2.98 -21.47 4.96
C ASN A 10 2.97 -20.07 4.30
N LEU A 11 3.23 -19.00 5.06
CA LEU A 11 3.33 -17.64 4.50
C LEU A 11 4.59 -17.43 3.65
N LEU A 12 5.63 -18.24 3.83
CA LEU A 12 6.92 -18.11 3.14
C LEU A 12 7.04 -19.04 1.93
N LEU A 13 6.02 -19.87 1.66
CA LEU A 13 5.99 -20.75 0.50
C LEU A 13 5.57 -19.97 -0.76
N PRO A 14 6.19 -20.24 -1.92
CA PRO A 14 5.82 -19.59 -3.17
C PRO A 14 4.38 -19.96 -3.56
N ASN A 15 3.63 -18.97 -4.04
CA ASN A 15 2.29 -19.18 -4.59
C ASN A 15 2.32 -18.93 -6.10
N ALA A 16 1.87 -19.93 -6.88
CA ALA A 16 2.02 -19.97 -8.33
C ALA A 16 1.06 -19.06 -9.10
N LYS A 17 0.06 -18.45 -8.45
CA LYS A 17 -0.93 -17.62 -9.15
C LYS A 17 -1.16 -16.28 -8.45
N SER A 18 -0.88 -15.20 -9.18
CA SER A 18 -1.29 -13.86 -8.78
C SER A 18 -2.68 -13.55 -9.36
N PRO A 19 -3.69 -13.35 -8.51
CA PRO A 19 -5.00 -12.92 -9.00
C PRO A 19 -4.95 -11.47 -9.55
N THR A 20 -5.79 -11.20 -10.54
CA THR A 20 -5.77 -10.00 -11.41
C THR A 20 -6.91 -9.01 -11.15
N GLY A 21 -7.85 -9.33 -10.27
CA GLY A 21 -9.04 -8.52 -10.01
C GLY A 21 -8.80 -7.33 -9.07
N ARG A 22 -9.90 -6.72 -8.62
CA ARG A 22 -9.87 -5.58 -7.69
C ARG A 22 -9.22 -6.04 -6.38
N ARG A 23 -8.12 -5.37 -6.00
CA ARG A 23 -7.42 -5.68 -4.75
C ARG A 23 -7.93 -4.85 -3.58
N VAL A 24 -8.07 -5.49 -2.42
CA VAL A 24 -8.29 -4.86 -1.12
C VAL A 24 -7.15 -5.31 -0.22
N TRP A 25 -6.33 -4.36 0.22
CA TRP A 25 -5.07 -4.64 0.91
C TRP A 25 -4.17 -5.62 0.11
N SER A 26 -3.96 -5.31 -1.17
CA SER A 26 -3.14 -6.09 -2.11
C SER A 26 -3.59 -7.54 -2.36
N ILE A 27 -4.69 -7.97 -1.75
CA ILE A 27 -5.30 -9.28 -1.92
C ILE A 27 -6.56 -9.13 -2.78
N ASP A 28 -6.79 -10.08 -3.68
CA ASP A 28 -7.93 -10.06 -4.59
C ASP A 28 -9.27 -10.17 -3.87
N LEU A 29 -10.19 -9.29 -4.23
CA LEU A 29 -11.53 -9.26 -3.64
C LEU A 29 -12.33 -10.49 -4.03
N GLU A 30 -12.40 -10.80 -5.32
CA GLU A 30 -13.37 -11.75 -5.87
C GLU A 30 -12.95 -13.20 -5.66
N THR A 31 -11.68 -13.52 -5.81
CA THR A 31 -11.19 -14.91 -5.74
C THR A 31 -10.68 -15.30 -4.36
N VAL A 32 -10.44 -14.33 -3.47
CA VAL A 32 -9.89 -14.60 -2.12
C VAL A 32 -10.82 -14.08 -1.03
N TRP A 33 -11.07 -12.78 -0.97
CA TRP A 33 -11.85 -12.21 0.12
C TRP A 33 -13.31 -12.66 0.14
N LEU A 34 -14.00 -12.65 -1.01
CA LEU A 34 -15.42 -13.03 -1.05
C LEU A 34 -15.64 -14.51 -0.69
N PRO A 35 -14.90 -15.48 -1.25
CA PRO A 35 -15.02 -16.87 -0.82
C PRO A 35 -14.70 -17.05 0.66
N PHE A 36 -13.64 -16.40 1.15
CA PHE A 36 -13.28 -16.45 2.57
C PHE A 36 -14.40 -15.91 3.47
N PHE A 37 -14.91 -14.71 3.18
CA PHE A 37 -15.99 -14.12 3.98
C PHE A 37 -17.31 -14.86 3.86
N THR A 38 -17.59 -15.45 2.70
CA THR A 38 -18.74 -16.32 2.52
C THR A 38 -18.62 -17.56 3.40
N ALA A 39 -17.43 -18.18 3.44
CA ALA A 39 -17.17 -19.33 4.30
C ALA A 39 -17.27 -18.96 5.79
N THR A 40 -16.64 -17.88 6.25
CA THR A 40 -16.71 -17.46 7.65
C THR A 40 -18.12 -17.05 8.07
N ASN A 41 -18.90 -16.43 7.19
CA ASN A 41 -20.32 -16.16 7.44
C ASN A 41 -21.12 -17.46 7.55
N THR A 42 -20.85 -18.43 6.67
CA THR A 42 -21.53 -19.73 6.68
C THR A 42 -21.26 -20.51 7.97
N MET A 43 -20.03 -20.41 8.49
CA MET A 43 -19.65 -21.02 9.77
C MET A 43 -20.17 -20.25 10.99
N GLY A 44 -20.71 -19.04 10.81
CA GLY A 44 -21.17 -18.17 11.90
C GLY A 44 -20.07 -17.38 12.59
N ASP A 45 -18.82 -17.43 12.10
CA ASP A 45 -17.68 -16.68 12.64
C ASP A 45 -17.75 -15.19 12.31
N THR A 46 -18.43 -14.83 11.22
CA THR A 46 -18.68 -13.45 10.83
C THR A 46 -20.16 -13.22 10.53
N ALA A 47 -20.59 -11.96 10.66
CA ALA A 47 -21.97 -11.55 10.37
C ALA A 47 -22.00 -10.44 9.30
N ILE A 48 -21.25 -10.63 8.21
CA ILE A 48 -21.24 -9.66 7.10
C ILE A 48 -22.63 -9.68 6.41
N PRO A 49 -23.29 -8.53 6.23
CA PRO A 49 -24.60 -8.50 5.59
C PRO A 49 -24.61 -9.13 4.19
N ALA A 50 -25.70 -9.84 3.85
CA ALA A 50 -25.82 -10.53 2.57
C ALA A 50 -25.75 -9.58 1.37
N ASP A 51 -26.28 -8.36 1.49
CA ASP A 51 -26.17 -7.32 0.46
C ASP A 51 -24.71 -6.87 0.25
N ALA A 52 -23.87 -6.92 1.29
CA ALA A 52 -22.45 -6.60 1.19
C ALA A 52 -21.68 -7.72 0.46
N LEU A 53 -22.01 -8.98 0.73
CA LEU A 53 -21.43 -10.13 0.01
C LEU A 53 -21.90 -10.19 -1.45
N GLY A 54 -23.19 -9.94 -1.70
CA GLY A 54 -23.79 -9.96 -3.04
C GLY A 54 -23.46 -8.73 -3.90
N CYS A 55 -23.21 -7.57 -3.26
CA CYS A 55 -22.78 -6.34 -3.94
C CYS A 55 -21.57 -5.73 -3.23
N PRO A 56 -20.37 -6.32 -3.43
CA PRO A 56 -19.17 -5.97 -2.69
C PRO A 56 -18.49 -4.70 -3.19
N ILE A 57 -18.75 -4.31 -4.44
CA ILE A 57 -18.30 -3.04 -5.02
C ILE A 57 -19.53 -2.18 -5.29
N ARG A 58 -19.58 -0.99 -4.70
CA ARG A 58 -20.71 -0.07 -4.74
C ARG A 58 -20.27 1.30 -5.24
N LEU A 59 -21.21 2.06 -5.80
CA LEU A 59 -20.97 3.48 -6.08
C LEU A 59 -20.71 4.23 -4.78
N ALA A 60 -19.75 5.15 -4.81
CA ALA A 60 -19.54 6.11 -3.76
C ALA A 60 -20.51 7.27 -3.94
N TYR A 61 -21.00 7.78 -2.82
CA TYR A 61 -21.89 8.93 -2.77
C TYR A 61 -21.27 10.02 -1.91
N ASP A 62 -21.54 11.28 -2.24
CA ASP A 62 -21.24 12.43 -1.40
C ASP A 62 -22.32 12.61 -0.31
N LYS A 63 -22.11 13.56 0.60
CA LYS A 63 -22.99 13.74 1.78
C LYS A 63 -24.41 14.16 1.39
N ASP A 64 -24.57 14.78 0.23
CA ASP A 64 -25.84 15.20 -0.36
C ASP A 64 -26.57 14.06 -1.10
N GLY A 65 -25.99 12.86 -1.15
CA GLY A 65 -26.56 11.69 -1.83
C GLY A 65 -26.29 11.65 -3.34
N SER A 66 -25.53 12.60 -3.89
CA SER A 66 -25.09 12.55 -5.29
C SER A 66 -24.01 11.49 -5.50
N VAL A 67 -23.94 10.91 -6.72
CA VAL A 67 -22.87 9.96 -7.08
C VAL A 67 -21.55 10.71 -7.13
N LYS A 68 -20.53 10.17 -6.47
CA LYS A 68 -19.20 10.77 -6.42
C LYS A 68 -18.44 10.49 -7.71
N PHE A 69 -17.86 11.53 -8.30
CA PHE A 69 -16.98 11.43 -9.47
C PHE A 69 -15.51 11.73 -9.12
N SER A 70 -14.58 11.14 -9.87
CA SER A 70 -13.15 11.44 -9.79
C SER A 70 -12.84 12.81 -10.40
N LYS A 71 -11.62 13.32 -10.18
CA LYS A 71 -11.13 14.53 -10.87
C LYS A 71 -11.17 14.43 -12.41
N THR A 72 -11.18 13.19 -12.93
CA THR A 72 -11.27 12.88 -14.36
C THR A 72 -12.69 12.59 -14.85
N GLY A 73 -13.71 12.84 -14.02
CA GLY A 73 -15.12 12.68 -14.39
C GLY A 73 -15.62 11.23 -14.44
N ARG A 74 -14.92 10.27 -13.82
CA ARG A 74 -15.36 8.86 -13.74
C ARG A 74 -16.09 8.59 -12.42
N PRO A 75 -17.20 7.83 -12.42
CA PRO A 75 -17.86 7.42 -11.17
C PRO A 75 -16.89 6.67 -10.26
N VAL A 76 -16.89 7.02 -8.98
CA VAL A 76 -16.03 6.38 -7.98
C VAL A 76 -16.75 5.17 -7.42
N SER A 77 -16.12 4.00 -7.52
CA SER A 77 -16.57 2.78 -6.86
C SER A 77 -15.74 2.48 -5.61
N ARG A 78 -16.40 1.95 -4.57
CA ARG A 78 -15.81 1.59 -3.28
C ARG A 78 -16.25 0.20 -2.86
N VAL A 79 -15.41 -0.43 -2.06
CA VAL A 79 -15.77 -1.70 -1.43
C VAL A 79 -16.85 -1.44 -0.37
N ALA A 80 -17.79 -2.36 -0.21
CA ALA A 80 -18.82 -2.28 0.81
C ALA A 80 -18.18 -2.08 2.19
N LYS A 81 -18.75 -1.17 3.01
CA LYS A 81 -18.18 -0.81 4.31
C LYS A 81 -17.97 -2.03 5.24
N PRO A 82 -18.93 -2.98 5.35
CA PRO A 82 -18.73 -4.17 6.18
C PRO A 82 -17.52 -5.00 5.76
N ILE A 83 -17.35 -5.26 4.46
CA ILE A 83 -16.18 -5.99 3.93
C ILE A 83 -14.88 -5.22 4.24
N SER A 84 -14.87 -3.92 4.00
CA SER A 84 -13.70 -3.06 4.25
C SER A 84 -13.27 -3.08 5.72
N ALA A 85 -14.24 -3.08 6.64
CA ALA A 85 -14.01 -3.17 8.07
C ALA A 85 -13.45 -4.54 8.47
N SER A 86 -14.03 -5.63 7.99
CA SER A 86 -13.54 -7.00 8.25
C SER A 86 -12.13 -7.21 7.73
N VAL A 87 -11.82 -6.73 6.52
CA VAL A 87 -10.45 -6.79 5.97
C VAL A 87 -9.48 -5.99 6.86
N THR A 88 -9.90 -4.82 7.35
CA THR A 88 -9.07 -4.00 8.24
C THR A 88 -8.74 -4.73 9.54
N LEU A 89 -9.73 -5.38 10.16
CA LEU A 89 -9.55 -6.17 11.37
C LEU A 89 -8.61 -7.36 11.13
N ILE A 90 -8.83 -8.13 10.05
CA ILE A 90 -7.98 -9.27 9.70
C ILE A 90 -6.54 -8.82 9.47
N ARG A 91 -6.33 -7.69 8.77
CA ARG A 91 -5.00 -7.11 8.57
C ARG A 91 -4.33 -6.78 9.90
N GLN A 92 -5.05 -6.14 10.83
CA GLN A 92 -4.49 -5.80 12.15
C GLN A 92 -4.06 -7.06 12.90
N ASN A 93 -4.91 -8.07 12.94
CA ASN A 93 -4.59 -9.35 13.59
C ASN A 93 -3.44 -10.08 12.90
N PHE A 94 -3.38 -10.06 11.58
CA PHE A 94 -2.28 -10.64 10.81
C PHE A 94 -0.94 -9.95 11.13
N VAL A 95 -0.91 -8.62 11.13
CA VAL A 95 0.29 -7.85 11.48
C VAL A 95 0.70 -8.11 12.94
N ALA A 96 -0.25 -8.17 13.86
CA ALA A 96 0.03 -8.50 15.27
C ALA A 96 0.69 -9.89 15.41
N ASN A 97 0.22 -10.90 14.67
CA ASN A 97 0.84 -12.22 14.66
C ASN A 97 2.28 -12.21 14.11
N LEU A 98 2.55 -11.40 13.06
CA LEU A 98 3.91 -11.24 12.54
C LEU A 98 4.84 -10.55 13.55
N GLN A 99 4.35 -9.50 14.22
CA GLN A 99 5.09 -8.79 15.26
C GLN A 99 5.41 -9.71 16.44
N GLN A 100 4.41 -10.46 16.91
CA GLN A 100 4.59 -11.41 18.01
C GLN A 100 5.64 -12.48 17.66
N TYR A 101 5.62 -13.03 16.44
CA TYR A 101 6.64 -13.98 16.01
C TYR A 101 8.03 -13.34 15.97
N ALA A 102 8.16 -12.13 15.43
CA ALA A 102 9.43 -11.42 15.37
C ALA A 102 10.00 -11.13 16.76
N GLU A 103 9.16 -10.63 17.68
CA GLU A 103 9.52 -10.39 19.08
C GLU A 103 9.96 -11.68 19.77
N GLN A 104 9.21 -12.76 19.59
CA GLN A 104 9.57 -14.05 20.17
C GLN A 104 10.95 -14.51 19.67
N VAL A 105 11.24 -14.41 18.38
CA VAL A 105 12.56 -14.78 17.85
C VAL A 105 13.66 -13.85 18.37
N ALA A 106 13.40 -12.55 18.47
CA ALA A 106 14.34 -11.59 19.01
C ALA A 106 14.67 -11.85 20.49
N THR A 107 13.71 -12.34 21.28
CA THR A 107 13.93 -12.75 22.67
C THR A 107 14.59 -14.12 22.78
N ASP A 108 14.03 -15.15 22.15
CA ASP A 108 14.48 -16.55 22.29
C ASP A 108 15.83 -16.80 21.60
N ARG A 109 16.14 -16.05 20.53
CA ARG A 109 17.37 -16.20 19.72
C ARG A 109 18.13 -14.88 19.58
N GLN A 110 18.21 -14.11 20.65
CA GLN A 110 18.78 -12.76 20.67
C GLN A 110 20.12 -12.62 19.94
N LYS A 111 21.09 -13.53 20.18
CA LYS A 111 22.41 -13.46 19.55
C LYS A 111 22.36 -13.65 18.03
N ASP A 112 21.57 -14.61 17.56
CA ASP A 112 21.43 -14.89 16.13
C ASP A 112 20.68 -13.75 15.44
N TYR A 113 19.63 -13.24 16.08
CA TYR A 113 18.88 -12.08 15.60
C TYR A 113 19.77 -10.84 15.48
N ALA A 114 20.60 -10.55 16.50
CA ALA A 114 21.52 -9.42 16.48
C ALA A 114 22.56 -9.53 15.35
N LYS A 115 23.14 -10.72 15.13
CA LYS A 115 24.04 -10.96 13.99
C LYS A 115 23.37 -10.67 12.66
N GLN A 116 22.13 -11.11 12.49
CA GLN A 116 21.37 -10.87 11.26
C GLN A 116 21.13 -9.37 11.03
N VAL A 117 20.79 -8.62 12.09
CA VAL A 117 20.63 -7.17 12.04
C VAL A 117 21.94 -6.47 11.67
N GLU A 118 23.06 -6.86 12.28
CA GLU A 118 24.38 -6.29 11.98
C GLU A 118 24.78 -6.52 10.52
N MET A 119 24.68 -7.78 10.06
CA MET A 119 24.98 -8.13 8.67
C MET A 119 24.12 -7.34 7.68
N ALA A 120 22.81 -7.26 7.92
CA ALA A 120 21.90 -6.50 7.08
C ALA A 120 22.23 -4.99 7.07
N THR A 121 22.61 -4.45 8.23
CA THR A 121 23.00 -3.03 8.37
C THR A 121 24.27 -2.72 7.58
N ILE A 122 25.29 -3.58 7.68
CA ILE A 122 26.53 -3.43 6.91
C ILE A 122 26.24 -3.49 5.41
N ALA A 123 25.41 -4.44 4.97
CA ALA A 123 25.04 -4.59 3.57
C ALA A 123 24.20 -3.42 3.03
N GLY A 124 23.35 -2.81 3.87
CA GLY A 124 22.48 -1.70 3.49
C GLY A 124 23.19 -0.34 3.36
N LYS A 125 24.25 -0.10 4.14
CA LYS A 125 25.01 1.16 4.14
C LYS A 125 25.47 1.66 2.74
N PRO A 126 26.13 0.85 1.90
CA PRO A 126 26.58 1.31 0.59
C PRO A 126 25.42 1.67 -0.34
N ILE A 127 24.30 0.96 -0.26
CA ILE A 127 23.09 1.25 -1.05
C ILE A 127 22.53 2.62 -0.65
N ILE A 128 22.37 2.86 0.66
CA ILE A 128 21.88 4.14 1.17
C ILE A 128 22.81 5.30 0.77
N ALA A 129 24.13 5.10 0.81
CA ALA A 129 25.10 6.12 0.44
C ALA A 129 25.01 6.48 -1.05
N HIS A 130 24.92 5.47 -1.93
CA HIS A 130 24.73 5.66 -3.36
C HIS A 130 23.42 6.39 -3.66
N ASP A 131 22.31 5.91 -3.12
CA ASP A 131 20.98 6.46 -3.39
C ASP A 131 20.84 7.91 -2.93
N ARG A 132 21.54 8.28 -1.84
CA ARG A 132 21.60 9.67 -1.38
C ARG A 132 22.32 10.57 -2.38
N VAL A 133 23.45 10.12 -2.94
CA VAL A 133 24.19 10.89 -3.95
C VAL A 133 23.36 11.07 -5.21
N GLU A 134 22.69 10.02 -5.69
CA GLU A 134 21.83 10.11 -6.88
C GLU A 134 20.60 11.01 -6.64
N LEU A 135 20.02 10.97 -5.44
CA LEU A 135 18.94 11.88 -5.07
C LEU A 135 19.41 13.35 -5.08
N ASP A 136 20.57 13.63 -4.48
CA ASP A 136 21.13 14.99 -4.43
C ASP A 136 21.38 15.53 -5.86
N LYS A 137 21.91 14.70 -6.77
CA LYS A 137 22.07 15.06 -8.20
C LYS A 137 20.73 15.34 -8.88
N ALA A 138 19.73 14.49 -8.67
CA ALA A 138 18.41 14.67 -9.28
C ALA A 138 17.72 15.96 -8.80
N VAL A 139 17.87 16.31 -7.52
CA VAL A 139 17.36 17.56 -6.95
C VAL A 139 18.08 18.78 -7.55
N GLN A 140 19.41 18.71 -7.70
CA GLN A 140 20.17 19.79 -8.34
C GLN A 140 19.72 20.03 -9.78
N LEU A 141 19.56 18.96 -10.58
CA LEU A 141 19.08 19.08 -11.95
C LEU A 141 17.67 19.69 -12.03
N GLN A 142 16.76 19.29 -11.12
CA GLN A 142 15.42 19.91 -11.06
C GLN A 142 15.46 21.39 -10.68
N LEU A 143 16.34 21.78 -9.77
CA LEU A 143 16.53 23.18 -9.40
C LEU A 143 17.08 24.00 -10.57
N GLU A 144 18.08 23.48 -11.27
CA GLU A 144 18.66 24.10 -12.46
C GLU A 144 17.62 24.24 -13.59
N GLU A 145 16.81 23.21 -13.83
CA GLU A 145 15.71 23.29 -14.80
C GLU A 145 14.65 24.32 -14.39
N ALA A 146 14.27 24.39 -13.11
CA ALA A 146 13.31 25.37 -12.62
C ALA A 146 13.84 26.81 -12.74
N LEU A 147 15.13 27.03 -12.43
CA LEU A 147 15.78 28.33 -12.61
C LEU A 147 15.85 28.72 -14.09
N ARG A 148 16.17 27.77 -14.98
CA ARG A 148 16.19 28.03 -16.44
C ARG A 148 14.81 28.41 -16.98
N VAL A 149 13.74 27.76 -16.51
CA VAL A 149 12.36 28.11 -16.89
C VAL A 149 12.00 29.50 -16.37
N ALA A 150 12.35 29.82 -15.12
CA ALA A 150 12.09 31.14 -14.55
C ALA A 150 12.87 32.25 -15.26
N GLU A 151 14.13 32.03 -15.66
CA GLU A 151 14.92 32.99 -16.43
C GLU A 151 14.35 33.21 -17.86
N GLN A 152 13.81 32.15 -18.47
CA GLN A 152 13.12 32.27 -19.76
C GLN A 152 11.79 33.04 -19.66
N GLU A 153 11.08 32.95 -18.54
CA GLU A 153 9.87 33.76 -18.29
C GLU A 153 10.18 35.24 -17.95
N VAL A 154 11.40 35.58 -17.54
CA VAL A 154 11.79 36.95 -17.09
C VAL A 154 12.48 37.77 -18.20
N THR A 155 12.82 37.18 -19.34
CA THR A 155 13.43 37.95 -20.46
C THR A 155 12.33 38.69 -21.24
N PRO A 156 12.41 40.03 -21.44
CA PRO A 156 11.24 40.91 -21.43
C PRO A 156 10.51 41.00 -22.77
N GLU A 157 9.18 41.11 -22.72
CA GLU A 157 8.37 41.76 -23.77
C GLU A 157 9.00 43.12 -24.09
N THR A 158 9.39 43.26 -25.36
CA THR A 158 9.99 44.47 -25.91
C THR A 158 8.93 45.58 -25.86
N PRO A 159 9.20 46.78 -25.31
CA PRO A 159 8.23 47.86 -25.34
C PRO A 159 8.02 48.33 -26.78
N GLU A 160 6.80 48.18 -27.31
CA GLU A 160 6.41 48.74 -28.60
C GLU A 160 6.57 50.27 -28.56
N PRO A 161 7.21 50.88 -29.58
CA PRO A 161 7.35 52.32 -29.63
C PRO A 161 6.00 52.97 -29.98
N GLU A 162 5.60 53.95 -29.16
CA GLU A 162 4.46 54.84 -29.39
C GLU A 162 4.56 55.48 -30.79
N ARG A 163 3.47 55.42 -31.57
CA ARG A 163 3.31 56.16 -32.83
C ARG A 163 2.40 57.37 -32.61
N GLU A 164 2.94 58.53 -32.99
CA GLU A 164 2.33 59.87 -33.09
C GLU A 164 1.08 59.92 -33.98
#